data_AF-A0A7J3XF40-F1
#
_entry.id   AF-A0A7J3XF40-F1
#
_cell.length_a   1.000
_cell.length_b   1.000
_cell.length_c   1.000
_cell.angle_alpha   90.00
_cell.angle_beta   90.00
_cell.angle_gamma   90.00
#
_symmetry.space_group_name_H-M   'P 1'
#
loop_
_entity.id
_entity.type
_entity.pdbx_description
1 polymer ?
#
loop_
_entity_poly.entity_id
_entity_poly.type
_entity_poly.pdbx_seq_one_letter_code
_entity_poly.pdbx_strand_id
1 'polypeptide(L)'
;MVFLSLAARLEVNVEAFNAVETVGNLTKHRRAPVVVPTDSGYRLVYVPAVSGESLANAYQRALVDVARVVYRSENLKPPLTEWDERYEFSKFMDNAHLTKSLRDILGLSDEEAGEVKKGRGKPSGQRVARQVQDLKHEFEKRAVAESIVADIGG
;
A
#
# COMPACT_ATOMS: atom_id res chain seq x y z
N MET A 1 17.21 7.86 -14.12
CA MET A 1 16.16 6.96 -13.59
C MET A 1 16.33 5.59 -14.21
N VAL A 2 16.24 4.54 -13.41
CA VAL A 2 16.27 3.15 -13.87
C VAL A 2 14.84 2.61 -13.80
N PHE A 3 14.39 1.89 -14.82
CA PHE A 3 13.08 1.27 -14.89
C PHE A 3 13.23 -0.22 -15.22
N LEU A 4 12.50 -1.07 -14.49
CA LEU A 4 12.52 -2.51 -14.66
C LEU A 4 11.10 -3.01 -14.93
N SER A 5 10.94 -3.86 -15.94
CA SER A 5 9.69 -4.56 -16.25
C SER A 5 9.95 -6.05 -16.35
N LEU A 6 9.06 -6.86 -15.79
CA LEU A 6 9.18 -8.31 -15.74
C LEU A 6 7.84 -8.97 -16.09
N ALA A 7 7.89 -9.99 -16.95
CA ALA A 7 6.80 -10.91 -17.21
C ALA A 7 7.28 -12.33 -16.91
N ALA A 8 6.50 -13.08 -16.12
CA ALA A 8 6.87 -14.42 -15.68
C ALA A 8 5.70 -15.40 -15.85
N ARG A 9 6.04 -16.66 -16.10
CA ARG A 9 5.11 -17.79 -16.07
C ARG A 9 5.57 -18.75 -14.98
N LEU A 10 4.68 -19.04 -14.05
CA LEU A 10 4.98 -19.84 -12.87
C LEU A 10 4.13 -21.10 -12.88
N GLU A 11 4.73 -22.23 -12.55
CA GLU A 11 4.02 -23.44 -12.18
C GLU A 11 3.62 -23.33 -10.70
N VAL A 12 2.33 -23.53 -10.40
CA VAL A 12 1.78 -23.32 -9.07
C VAL A 12 0.98 -24.53 -8.61
N ASN A 13 1.14 -24.89 -7.34
CA ASN A 13 0.35 -25.95 -6.72
C ASN A 13 -1.11 -25.46 -6.57
N VAL A 14 -2.04 -26.16 -7.23
CA VAL A 14 -3.46 -25.81 -7.27
C VAL A 14 -4.13 -25.91 -5.89
N GLU A 15 -3.70 -26.83 -5.03
CA GLU A 15 -4.20 -26.95 -3.66
C GLU A 15 -3.78 -25.75 -2.83
N ALA A 16 -2.49 -25.37 -2.86
CA ALA A 16 -1.99 -24.17 -2.17
C ALA A 16 -2.61 -22.88 -2.72
N PHE A 17 -2.88 -22.84 -4.03
CA PHE A 17 -3.50 -21.70 -4.70
C PHE A 17 -4.98 -21.53 -4.34
N ASN A 18 -5.65 -22.65 -4.05
CA ASN A 18 -7.03 -22.68 -3.57
C ASN A 18 -7.12 -22.68 -2.04
N ALA A 19 -6.04 -22.96 -1.32
CA ALA A 19 -5.97 -22.86 0.13
C ALA A 19 -5.91 -21.39 0.52
N VAL A 20 -7.03 -20.84 0.98
CA VAL A 20 -7.07 -19.53 1.61
C VAL A 20 -7.44 -19.77 3.06
N GLU A 21 -6.48 -19.58 3.97
CA GLU A 21 -6.79 -19.46 5.38
C GLU A 21 -7.72 -18.26 5.60
N THR A 22 -8.78 -18.50 6.36
CA THR A 22 -9.69 -17.45 6.83
C THR A 22 -8.95 -16.50 7.75
N VAL A 23 -8.70 -15.27 7.30
CA VAL A 23 -8.48 -14.15 8.21
C VAL A 23 -9.86 -13.59 8.59
N GLY A 24 -10.43 -14.11 9.68
CA GLY A 24 -11.79 -13.75 10.10
C GLY A 24 -12.88 -14.29 9.16
N ASN A 25 -13.87 -13.46 8.81
CA ASN A 25 -15.12 -13.89 8.16
C ASN A 25 -15.12 -13.75 6.62
N LEU A 26 -13.96 -13.65 5.96
CA LEU A 26 -13.88 -13.40 4.52
C LEU A 26 -12.82 -14.28 3.85
N THR A 27 -13.25 -15.37 3.21
CA THR A 27 -12.40 -16.21 2.36
C THR A 27 -12.38 -15.65 0.94
N LYS A 28 -11.32 -14.93 0.54
CA LYS A 28 -11.16 -14.40 -0.82
C LYS A 28 -10.58 -15.47 -1.75
N HIS A 29 -11.39 -16.45 -2.17
CA HIS A 29 -11.07 -17.18 -3.41
C HIS A 29 -11.25 -16.22 -4.59
N ARG A 30 -10.22 -15.46 -4.95
CA ARG A 30 -10.30 -14.56 -6.10
C ARG A 30 -10.35 -15.38 -7.38
N ARG A 31 -11.31 -15.06 -8.24
CA ARG A 31 -11.47 -15.67 -9.57
C ARG A 31 -11.50 -14.58 -10.62
N ALA A 32 -10.90 -14.85 -11.78
CA ALA A 32 -10.95 -13.98 -12.93
C ALA A 32 -11.78 -14.63 -14.05
N PRO A 33 -12.62 -13.86 -14.76
CA PRO A 33 -13.33 -14.36 -15.94
C PRO A 33 -12.37 -14.51 -17.12
N VAL A 34 -12.47 -15.62 -17.83
CA VAL A 34 -11.81 -15.90 -19.10
C VAL A 34 -12.88 -16.16 -20.14
N VAL A 35 -12.86 -15.40 -21.23
CA VAL A 35 -13.77 -15.58 -22.35
C VAL A 35 -13.12 -16.55 -23.33
N VAL A 36 -13.75 -17.71 -23.53
CA VAL A 36 -13.28 -18.78 -24.41
C VAL A 36 -14.16 -18.80 -25.66
N PRO A 37 -13.61 -18.60 -26.87
CA PRO A 37 -14.37 -18.75 -28.10
C PRO A 37 -14.74 -20.23 -28.32
N THR A 38 -15.92 -20.45 -28.91
CA THR A 38 -16.48 -21.76 -29.24
C THR A 38 -17.11 -21.69 -30.63
N ASP A 39 -17.38 -22.84 -31.24
CA ASP A 39 -17.94 -22.92 -32.61
C ASP A 39 -19.27 -22.16 -32.77
N SER A 40 -20.05 -22.04 -31.69
CA SER A 40 -21.36 -21.38 -31.67
C SER A 40 -21.41 -20.06 -30.88
N GLY A 41 -20.26 -19.47 -30.53
CA GLY A 41 -20.21 -18.20 -29.77
C GLY A 41 -19.11 -18.16 -28.71
N TYR A 42 -19.40 -17.60 -27.54
CA TYR A 42 -18.41 -17.44 -26.45
C TYR A 42 -18.90 -18.10 -25.16
N ARG A 43 -17.97 -18.70 -24.42
CA ARG A 43 -18.18 -19.23 -23.08
C ARG A 43 -17.37 -18.43 -22.07
N LEU A 44 -18.03 -17.97 -21.00
CA LEU A 44 -17.37 -17.35 -19.86
C LEU A 44 -16.99 -18.41 -18.83
N VAL A 45 -15.70 -18.51 -18.47
CA VAL A 45 -15.19 -19.44 -17.45
C VAL A 45 -14.47 -18.65 -16.36
N TYR A 46 -14.75 -18.94 -15.10
CA TYR A 46 -14.03 -18.33 -13.98
C TYR A 46 -12.89 -19.23 -13.53
N VAL A 47 -11.66 -18.72 -13.54
CA VAL A 47 -10.46 -19.44 -13.09
C VAL A 47 -9.91 -18.82 -11.80
N PRO A 48 -9.26 -19.60 -10.93
CA PRO A 48 -8.54 -19.04 -9.78
C PRO A 48 -7.52 -17.98 -10.22
N ALA A 49 -7.38 -16.90 -9.45
CA ALA A 49 -6.42 -15.84 -9.73
C ALA A 49 -5.81 -15.27 -8.45
N VAL A 50 -4.51 -14.91 -8.48
CA VAL A 50 -3.88 -14.07 -7.44
C VAL A 50 -4.01 -12.63 -7.85
N SER A 51 -4.30 -11.76 -6.89
CA SER A 51 -4.37 -10.34 -7.18
C SER A 51 -3.02 -9.65 -7.13
N GLY A 52 -2.91 -8.57 -7.91
CA GLY A 52 -1.76 -7.67 -7.84
C GLY A 52 -1.52 -7.13 -6.43
N GLU A 53 -2.58 -6.85 -5.64
CA GLU A 53 -2.39 -6.36 -4.27
C GLU A 53 -1.82 -7.43 -3.32
N SER A 54 -2.12 -8.72 -3.56
CA SER A 54 -1.56 -9.81 -2.76
C SER A 54 -0.06 -9.97 -3.03
N LEU A 55 0.33 -9.87 -4.30
CA LEU A 55 1.74 -9.84 -4.71
C LEU A 55 2.44 -8.57 -4.18
N ALA A 56 1.80 -7.41 -4.27
CA ALA A 56 2.34 -6.15 -3.75
C ALA A 56 2.52 -6.19 -2.22
N ASN A 57 1.60 -6.83 -1.49
CA ASN A 57 1.75 -7.04 -0.04
C ASN A 57 2.95 -7.94 0.26
N ALA A 58 3.08 -9.08 -0.43
CA ALA A 58 4.23 -9.97 -0.26
C ALA A 58 5.55 -9.27 -0.60
N TYR A 59 5.57 -8.47 -1.67
CA TYR A 59 6.71 -7.64 -2.05
C TYR A 59 7.08 -6.62 -0.97
N GLN A 60 6.09 -5.89 -0.43
CA GLN A 60 6.33 -4.91 0.64
C GLN A 60 6.86 -5.57 1.93
N ARG A 61 6.38 -6.77 2.28
CA ARG A 61 6.95 -7.55 3.41
C ARG A 61 8.41 -7.88 3.17
N ALA A 62 8.72 -8.41 1.98
CA ALA A 62 10.11 -8.69 1.60
C ALA A 62 10.97 -7.42 1.60
N LEU A 63 10.42 -6.29 1.16
CA LEU A 63 11.10 -5.00 1.18
C LEU A 63 11.45 -4.56 2.62
N VAL A 64 10.53 -4.70 3.58
CA VAL A 64 10.80 -4.42 5.00
C VAL A 64 11.95 -5.29 5.51
N ASP A 65 11.94 -6.58 5.20
CA ASP A 65 12.98 -7.51 5.65
C ASP A 65 14.34 -7.20 5.04
N VAL A 66 14.37 -6.92 3.74
CA VAL A 66 15.60 -6.52 3.04
C VAL A 66 16.12 -5.18 3.56
N ALA A 67 15.25 -4.18 3.77
CA ALA A 67 15.64 -2.89 4.32
C ALA A 67 16.30 -3.04 5.69
N ARG A 68 15.77 -3.89 6.57
CA ARG A 68 16.39 -4.17 7.87
C ARG A 68 17.80 -4.74 7.73
N VAL A 69 18.02 -5.66 6.79
CA VAL A 69 19.34 -6.28 6.58
C VAL A 69 20.33 -5.28 5.98
N VAL A 70 19.94 -4.59 4.90
CA VAL A 70 20.80 -3.66 4.17
C VAL A 70 21.21 -2.49 5.06
N TYR A 71 20.26 -1.79 5.68
CA TYR A 71 20.58 -0.62 6.51
C TYR A 71 21.41 -1.00 7.74
N ARG A 72 21.12 -2.16 8.37
CA ARG A 72 21.93 -2.65 9.48
C ARG A 72 23.37 -2.94 9.06
N SER A 73 23.59 -3.48 7.86
CA SER A 73 24.94 -3.74 7.35
C SER A 73 25.77 -2.46 7.17
N GLU A 74 25.11 -1.33 6.93
CA GLU A 74 25.71 0.00 6.84
C GLU A 74 25.72 0.75 8.19
N ASN A 75 25.30 0.10 9.28
CA ASN A 75 25.15 0.69 10.61
C ASN A 75 24.18 1.90 10.63
N LEU A 76 23.17 1.88 9.77
CA LEU A 76 22.11 2.87 9.65
C LEU A 76 20.79 2.32 10.20
N LYS A 77 19.92 3.23 10.68
CA LYS A 77 18.54 2.89 11.02
C LYS A 77 17.72 2.87 9.73
N PRO A 78 16.98 1.77 9.43
CA PRO A 78 16.10 1.76 8.26
C PRO A 78 14.94 2.77 8.44
N PRO A 79 14.55 3.49 7.36
CA PRO A 79 13.38 4.36 7.36
C PRO A 79 12.11 3.50 7.30
N LEU A 80 11.72 2.97 8.46
CA LEU A 80 10.54 2.16 8.68
C LEU A 80 9.75 2.73 9.85
N THR A 81 8.43 2.83 9.69
CA THR A 81 7.52 3.17 10.79
C THR A 81 7.23 1.94 11.64
N GLU A 82 6.62 2.14 12.82
CA GLU A 82 6.21 1.02 13.67
C GLU A 82 5.20 0.07 12.99
N TRP A 83 4.36 0.59 12.08
CA TRP A 83 3.36 -0.19 11.36
C TRP A 83 3.99 -0.99 10.23
N ASP A 84 4.94 -0.40 9.50
CA ASP A 84 5.72 -1.12 8.48
C ASP A 84 6.44 -2.31 9.12
N GLU A 85 6.99 -2.13 10.31
CA GLU A 85 7.67 -3.19 11.04
C GLU A 85 6.76 -4.34 11.45
N ARG A 86 5.46 -4.07 11.65
CA ARG A 86 4.40 -5.07 11.91
C ARG A 86 3.77 -5.63 10.63
N TYR A 87 4.25 -5.21 9.46
CA TYR A 87 3.64 -5.49 8.15
C TYR A 87 2.19 -4.99 8.01
N GLU A 88 1.87 -3.93 8.75
CA GLU A 88 0.60 -3.20 8.70
C GLU A 88 0.76 -2.01 7.74
N PHE A 89 0.59 -2.24 6.44
CA PHE A 89 0.84 -1.21 5.41
C PHE A 89 -0.33 -0.22 5.28
N SER A 90 -0.54 0.58 6.33
CA SER A 90 -1.48 1.70 6.36
C SER A 90 -1.00 2.89 5.54
N LYS A 91 0.32 3.08 5.40
CA LYS A 91 0.96 4.07 4.52
C LYS A 91 0.35 5.47 4.66
N PHE A 92 0.18 5.91 5.90
CA PHE A 92 -0.34 7.25 6.24
C PHE A 92 -1.75 7.56 5.69
N MET A 93 -2.55 6.53 5.39
CA MET A 93 -3.90 6.68 4.81
C MET A 93 -4.95 7.25 5.78
N ASP A 94 -4.68 7.21 7.08
CA ASP A 94 -5.56 7.73 8.12
C ASP A 94 -4.78 8.51 9.19
N ASN A 95 -5.52 9.24 10.04
CA ASN A 95 -4.93 10.07 11.08
C ASN A 95 -4.30 9.27 12.23
N ALA A 96 -4.78 8.04 12.46
CA ALA A 96 -4.27 7.17 13.52
C ALA A 96 -2.86 6.68 13.21
N HIS A 97 -2.58 6.43 11.93
CA HIS A 97 -1.31 5.94 11.40
C HIS A 97 -0.41 7.06 10.87
N LEU A 98 -0.51 8.27 11.45
CA LEU A 98 0.44 9.35 11.21
C LEU A 98 1.53 9.37 12.27
N THR A 99 2.77 9.55 11.85
CA THR A 99 3.89 9.87 12.74
C THR A 99 3.75 11.29 13.29
N LYS A 100 4.42 11.57 14.41
CA LYS A 100 4.35 12.88 15.07
C LYS A 100 4.71 14.04 14.12
N SER A 101 5.79 13.86 13.36
CA SER A 101 6.26 14.79 12.32
C SER A 101 5.20 15.10 11.25
N LEU A 102 4.48 14.08 10.77
CA LEU A 102 3.41 14.26 9.79
C LEU A 102 2.18 14.96 10.39
N ARG A 103 1.86 14.69 11.66
CA ARG A 103 0.81 15.42 12.39
C ARG A 103 1.16 16.89 12.57
N ASP A 104 2.42 17.19 12.89
CA ASP A 104 2.92 18.56 13.04
C ASP A 104 2.76 19.35 11.72
N ILE A 105 3.04 18.73 10.57
CA ILE A 105 2.82 19.35 9.24
C ILE A 105 1.34 19.66 8.99
N LEU A 106 0.44 18.80 9.46
CA LEU A 106 -1.01 18.98 9.30
C LEU A 106 -1.63 19.88 10.38
N GLY A 107 -0.88 20.24 11.42
CA GLY A 107 -1.37 21.00 12.57
C GLY A 107 -2.43 20.25 13.39
N LEU A 108 -2.36 18.91 13.43
CA LEU A 108 -3.27 18.07 14.20
C LEU A 108 -2.81 17.96 15.66
N SER A 109 -3.74 18.11 16.60
CA SER A 109 -3.51 17.89 18.04
C SER A 109 -3.62 16.41 18.40
N ASP A 110 -3.03 16.00 19.53
CA ASP A 110 -3.05 14.60 19.99
C ASP A 110 -4.48 14.07 20.26
N GLU A 111 -5.46 14.96 20.53
CA GLU A 111 -6.87 14.61 20.75
C GLU A 111 -7.63 14.29 19.44
N GLU A 112 -7.15 14.76 18.28
CA GLU A 112 -7.79 14.55 16.97
C GLU A 112 -7.43 13.20 16.32
N ALA A 113 -6.57 12.40 16.96
CA ALA A 113 -6.09 11.11 16.45
C ALA A 113 -7.14 9.98 16.50
N GLY A 114 -8.22 10.14 17.28
CA GLY A 114 -9.27 9.13 17.48
C GLY A 114 -10.61 9.39 16.78
N GLU A 115 -10.89 10.63 16.35
CA GLU A 115 -12.18 10.99 15.76
C GLU A 115 -12.07 11.35 14.28
N VAL A 116 -12.62 10.48 13.42
CA VAL A 116 -12.88 10.77 12.00
C VAL A 116 -13.98 11.82 11.90
N LYS A 117 -13.65 13.12 12.04
CA LYS A 117 -14.60 14.18 11.70
C LYS A 117 -14.70 14.35 10.19
N LYS A 118 -15.83 13.88 9.64
CA LYS A 118 -16.25 14.14 8.26
C LYS A 118 -16.29 15.65 7.99
N GLY A 119 -15.45 16.08 7.06
CA GLY A 119 -15.69 17.25 6.22
C GLY A 119 -15.25 18.59 6.82
N ARG A 120 -14.01 19.01 6.51
CA ARG A 120 -13.74 20.44 6.32
C ARG A 120 -14.05 20.80 4.87
N GLY A 121 -14.99 21.72 4.69
CA GLY A 121 -15.50 22.14 3.38
C GLY A 121 -14.40 22.56 2.41
N LYS A 122 -14.61 22.28 1.12
CA LYS A 122 -13.70 22.67 0.03
C LYS A 122 -13.51 24.20 0.05
N PRO A 123 -12.30 24.73 0.26
CA PRO A 123 -12.07 26.16 0.11
C PRO A 123 -11.91 26.50 -1.38
N SER A 124 -12.72 27.43 -1.87
CA SER A 124 -12.66 27.95 -3.24
C SER A 124 -11.71 29.16 -3.34
N GLY A 125 -10.56 28.99 -4.00
CA GLY A 125 -9.65 30.09 -4.35
C GLY A 125 -8.26 29.66 -4.82
N GLN A 126 -7.70 30.36 -5.83
CA GLN A 126 -6.38 30.05 -6.43
C GLN A 126 -5.19 30.18 -5.44
N ARG A 127 -5.28 31.08 -4.46
CA ARG A 127 -4.27 31.30 -3.43
C ARG A 127 -4.24 30.18 -2.37
N VAL A 128 -5.41 29.62 -2.06
CA VAL A 128 -5.55 28.45 -1.16
C VAL A 128 -5.07 27.19 -1.87
N ALA A 129 -5.27 27.07 -3.18
CA ALA A 129 -4.78 25.95 -3.96
C ALA A 129 -3.24 25.82 -3.92
N ARG A 130 -2.49 26.93 -4.01
CA ARG A 130 -1.02 26.91 -3.83
C ARG A 130 -0.60 26.46 -2.44
N GLN A 131 -1.24 26.99 -1.38
CA GLN A 131 -0.96 26.56 -0.01
C GLN A 131 -1.21 25.07 0.23
N VAL A 132 -2.29 24.52 -0.34
CA VAL A 132 -2.60 23.09 -0.27
C VAL A 132 -1.56 22.26 -1.03
N GLN A 133 -1.07 22.74 -2.16
CA GLN A 133 -0.04 22.04 -2.93
C GLN A 133 1.29 22.00 -2.18
N ASP A 134 1.71 23.12 -1.58
CA ASP A 134 2.94 23.20 -0.80
C ASP A 134 2.86 22.28 0.44
N LEU A 135 1.73 22.27 1.14
CA LEU A 135 1.47 21.36 2.25
C LEU A 135 1.53 19.88 1.83
N LYS A 136 0.92 19.53 0.69
CA LYS A 136 0.97 18.16 0.16
C LYS A 136 2.40 17.74 -0.19
N HIS A 137 3.17 18.63 -0.80
CA HIS A 137 4.54 18.36 -1.18
C HIS A 137 5.42 18.12 0.06
N GLU A 138 5.30 18.96 1.09
CA GLU A 138 6.05 18.79 2.34
C GLU A 138 5.62 17.52 3.09
N PHE A 139 4.32 17.19 3.07
CA PHE A 139 3.82 15.93 3.62
C PHE A 139 4.43 14.72 2.91
N GLU A 140 4.35 14.67 1.57
CA GLU A 140 4.87 13.56 0.76
C GLU A 140 6.38 13.40 0.97
N LYS A 141 7.13 14.50 0.90
CA LYS A 141 8.58 14.53 1.13
C LYS A 141 8.95 13.98 2.50
N ARG A 142 8.16 14.28 3.54
CA ARG A 142 8.39 13.74 4.88
C ARG A 142 7.97 12.26 4.98
N ALA A 143 6.86 11.88 4.37
CA ALA A 143 6.33 10.52 4.38
C ALA A 143 7.32 9.53 3.74
N VAL A 144 7.85 9.86 2.55
CA VAL A 144 8.83 8.99 1.85
C VAL A 144 10.16 8.91 2.58
N ALA A 145 10.55 9.97 3.31
CA ALA A 145 11.76 9.95 4.12
C ALA A 145 11.64 9.08 5.39
N GLU A 146 10.42 8.88 5.89
CA GLU A 146 10.16 8.10 7.11
C GLU A 146 9.79 6.64 6.84
N SER A 147 9.24 6.34 5.66
CA SER A 147 8.86 4.99 5.26
C SER A 147 9.30 4.69 3.83
N ILE A 148 10.26 3.78 3.68
CA ILE A 148 10.66 3.20 2.38
C ILE A 148 9.50 2.43 1.72
N VAL A 149 8.57 1.91 2.53
CA VAL A 149 7.38 1.22 2.03
C VAL A 149 6.43 2.21 1.35
N ALA A 150 6.24 3.41 1.92
CA ALA A 150 5.45 4.46 1.29
C ALA A 150 6.18 5.08 0.07
N ASP A 151 7.51 5.21 0.12
CA ASP A 151 8.32 5.69 -1.00
C ASP A 151 8.19 4.77 -2.24
N ILE A 152 8.43 3.47 -2.06
CA ILE A 152 8.41 2.51 -3.17
C ILE A 152 7.00 2.05 -3.52
N GLY A 153 6.17 1.82 -2.49
CA GLY A 153 4.85 1.21 -2.61
C GLY A 153 3.70 2.20 -2.80
N GLY A 154 3.95 3.51 -2.64
CA GLY A 154 2.97 4.59 -2.71
C GLY A 154 2.03 4.67 -1.51
#